data_AF-A0A818INA8-F1
#
_entry.id   AF-A0A818INA8-F1
#
_cell.length_a   1.000
_cell.length_b   1.000
_cell.length_c   1.000
_cell.angle_alpha   90.00
_cell.angle_beta   90.00
_cell.angle_gamma   90.00
#
_symmetry.space_group_name_H-M   'P 1'
#
loop_
_entity.id
_entity.type
_entity.pdbx_description
1 polymer ?
#
loop_
_entity_poly.entity_id
_entity_poly.type
_entity_poly.pdbx_seq_one_letter_code
_entity_poly.pdbx_strand_id
1 'polypeptide(L)'
;MKKPCNHEGDEIKCKVEEFRMNLKRRIEDSPQPVKKIYREQIISLYTASPQITPFTPMFHEMKTSLYNARNTSYPPAPRNIDDVNIEEI
;
A
#
# COMPACT_ATOMS: atom_id res chain seq x y z
N MET A 1 7.28 15.28 19.67
CA MET A 1 6.66 16.51 19.13
C MET A 1 6.63 16.41 17.61
N LYS A 2 5.45 16.28 16.98
CA LYS A 2 5.32 16.32 15.51
C LYS A 2 5.40 17.79 15.08
N LYS A 3 6.35 18.14 14.20
CA LYS A 3 6.46 19.49 13.62
C LYS A 3 5.22 19.77 12.75
N PRO A 4 4.60 20.96 12.83
CA PRO A 4 3.50 21.31 11.94
C PRO A 4 4.02 21.52 10.50
N CYS A 5 3.43 20.83 9.52
CA CYS A 5 3.70 21.03 8.08
C CYS A 5 3.20 22.46 7.73
N ASN A 6 4.08 23.48 7.69
CA ASN A 6 3.73 24.90 7.54
C ASN A 6 3.99 25.51 6.15
N HIS A 7 4.18 24.68 5.11
CA HIS A 7 4.25 25.12 3.71
C HIS A 7 3.33 24.25 2.85
N GLU A 8 2.68 24.83 1.84
CA GLU A 8 1.75 24.13 0.93
C GLU A 8 2.40 22.90 0.26
N GLY A 9 3.69 22.98 -0.09
CA GLY A 9 4.47 21.85 -0.59
C GLY A 9 4.69 20.73 0.46
N ASP A 10 4.79 21.09 1.74
CA ASP A 10 4.84 20.09 2.82
C ASP A 10 3.48 19.42 2.98
N GLU A 11 2.37 20.14 2.83
CA GLU A 11 1.02 19.58 2.95
C GLU A 11 0.73 18.52 1.87
N ILE A 12 1.07 18.81 0.61
CA ILE A 12 0.92 17.84 -0.49
C ILE A 12 1.73 16.59 -0.20
N LYS A 13 2.98 16.74 0.23
CA LYS A 13 3.85 15.62 0.61
C LYS A 13 3.29 14.83 1.80
N CYS A 14 2.80 15.52 2.83
CA CYS A 14 2.16 14.92 4.00
C CYS A 14 0.94 14.06 3.56
N LYS A 15 0.11 14.54 2.61
CA LYS A 15 -1.05 13.81 2.06
C LYS A 15 -0.68 12.64 1.13
N VAL A 16 0.34 12.79 0.30
CA VAL A 16 0.82 11.69 -0.56
C VAL A 16 1.36 10.54 0.31
N GLU A 17 2.12 10.85 1.36
CA GLU A 17 2.59 9.81 2.30
C GLU A 17 1.44 9.14 3.07
N GLU A 18 0.44 9.90 3.50
CA GLU A 18 -0.77 9.34 4.11
C GLU A 18 -1.49 8.38 3.16
N PHE A 19 -1.64 8.73 1.88
CA PHE A 19 -2.18 7.84 0.85
C PHE A 19 -1.37 6.54 0.77
N ARG A 20 -0.04 6.61 0.74
CA ARG A 20 0.84 5.42 0.66
C ARG A 20 0.66 4.51 1.87
N MET A 21 0.58 5.07 3.08
CA MET A 21 0.39 4.28 4.30
C MET A 21 -0.99 3.63 4.35
N ASN A 22 -2.05 4.38 4.04
CA ASN A 22 -3.41 3.85 4.02
C ASN A 22 -3.58 2.74 2.98
N LEU A 23 -2.96 2.90 1.82
CA LEU A 23 -2.99 1.88 0.76
C LEU A 23 -2.32 0.57 1.22
N LYS A 24 -1.15 0.63 1.87
CA LYS A 24 -0.46 -0.57 2.39
C LYS A 24 -1.29 -1.30 3.44
N ARG A 25 -1.82 -0.57 4.42
CA ARG A 25 -2.70 -1.13 5.45
C ARG A 25 -3.90 -1.86 4.83
N ARG A 26 -4.55 -1.24 3.85
CA ARG A 26 -5.70 -1.85 3.18
C ARG A 26 -5.34 -3.11 2.38
N ILE A 27 -4.11 -3.21 1.89
CA ILE A 27 -3.60 -4.42 1.23
C ILE A 27 -3.32 -5.52 2.25
N GLU A 28 -2.75 -5.19 3.40
CA GLU A 28 -2.53 -6.14 4.49
C GLU A 28 -3.86 -6.75 4.95
N ASP A 29 -4.91 -5.93 5.07
CA ASP A 29 -6.21 -6.32 5.63
C ASP A 29 -7.17 -6.98 4.63
N SER A 30 -7.06 -6.70 3.32
CA SER A 30 -8.08 -7.11 2.34
C SER A 30 -7.60 -8.23 1.44
N PRO A 31 -8.30 -9.37 1.25
CA PRO A 31 -7.88 -10.44 0.35
C PRO A 31 -7.96 -10.09 -1.15
N GLN A 32 -8.41 -8.88 -1.49
CA GLN A 32 -8.59 -8.47 -2.87
C GLN A 32 -7.25 -8.29 -3.62
N PRO A 33 -7.23 -8.45 -4.95
CA PRO A 33 -6.02 -8.22 -5.74
C PRO A 33 -5.42 -6.83 -5.50
N VAL A 34 -4.11 -6.77 -5.27
CA VAL A 34 -3.36 -5.52 -4.98
C VAL A 34 -3.64 -4.41 -6.01
N LYS A 35 -3.65 -4.76 -7.30
CA LYS A 35 -3.93 -3.80 -8.39
C LYS A 35 -5.36 -3.24 -8.33
N LYS A 36 -6.33 -4.04 -7.87
CA LYS A 36 -7.72 -3.60 -7.69
C LYS A 36 -7.81 -2.57 -6.56
N ILE A 37 -7.20 -2.88 -5.41
CA ILE A 37 -7.16 -1.97 -4.25
C ILE A 37 -6.50 -0.63 -4.64
N TYR A 38 -5.35 -0.67 -5.31
CA TYR A 38 -4.69 0.56 -5.79
C TYR A 38 -5.60 1.41 -6.68
N ARG A 39 -6.26 0.79 -7.67
CA ARG A 39 -7.15 1.51 -8.60
C ARG A 39 -8.30 2.19 -7.86
N GLU A 40 -8.95 1.47 -6.93
CA GLU A 40 -10.04 2.02 -6.13
C GLU A 40 -9.58 3.19 -5.26
N GLN A 41 -8.40 3.08 -4.63
CA GLN A 41 -7.85 4.16 -3.80
C GLN A 41 -7.48 5.40 -4.61
N ILE A 42 -6.89 5.24 -5.80
CA ILE A 42 -6.58 6.38 -6.68
C ILE A 42 -7.85 7.08 -7.16
N ILE A 43 -8.89 6.32 -7.56
CA ILE A 43 -10.17 6.92 -7.97
C ILE A 43 -10.80 7.67 -6.81
N SER A 44 -10.80 7.07 -5.60
CA SER A 44 -11.31 7.73 -4.40
C SER A 44 -10.55 9.02 -4.08
N LEU A 45 -9.22 9.00 -4.20
CA LEU A 45 -8.39 10.18 -3.98
C LEU A 45 -8.65 11.27 -5.02
N TYR A 46 -8.80 10.89 -6.29
CA TYR A 46 -9.12 11.84 -7.36
C TYR A 46 -10.45 12.57 -7.12
N THR A 47 -11.48 11.85 -6.66
CA THR A 47 -12.77 12.44 -6.33
C THR A 47 -12.70 13.38 -5.12
N ALA A 48 -11.94 13.01 -4.08
CA ALA A 48 -11.86 13.78 -2.84
C ALA A 48 -10.83 14.93 -2.87
N SER A 49 -9.75 14.76 -3.64
CA SER A 49 -8.59 15.64 -3.66
C SER A 49 -7.88 15.56 -5.03
N PRO A 50 -8.53 16.07 -6.09
CA PRO A 50 -7.97 16.01 -7.44
C PRO A 50 -6.62 16.73 -7.57
N GLN A 51 -6.34 17.72 -6.73
CA GLN A 51 -5.07 18.44 -6.67
C GLN A 51 -3.91 17.59 -6.14
N ILE A 52 -4.18 16.54 -5.36
CA ILE A 52 -3.14 15.66 -4.79
C ILE A 52 -2.81 14.51 -5.73
N THR A 53 -3.79 14.06 -6.51
CA THR A 53 -3.67 12.88 -7.38
C THR A 53 -2.48 12.94 -8.36
N PRO A 54 -2.17 14.08 -9.02
CA PRO A 54 -1.00 14.18 -9.90
C PRO A 54 0.34 13.93 -9.20
N PHE A 55 0.40 14.12 -7.88
CA PHE A 55 1.61 13.92 -7.08
C PHE A 55 1.71 12.51 -6.50
N THR A 56 0.69 11.68 -6.67
CA THR A 56 0.75 10.30 -6.20
C THR A 56 1.55 9.42 -7.13
N PRO A 57 2.41 8.53 -6.59
CA PRO A 57 3.22 7.62 -7.39
C PRO A 57 2.33 6.63 -8.14
N MET A 58 2.73 6.31 -9.36
CA MET A 58 2.08 5.35 -10.23
C MET A 58 2.18 3.93 -9.68
N PHE A 59 1.28 3.05 -10.13
CA PHE A 59 1.24 1.67 -9.65
C PHE A 59 2.58 0.93 -9.80
N HIS A 60 3.27 1.12 -10.94
CA HIS A 60 4.55 0.43 -11.17
C HIS A 60 5.64 0.87 -10.20
N GLU A 61 5.62 2.12 -9.74
CA GLU A 61 6.57 2.67 -8.76
C GLU A 61 6.29 2.12 -7.36
N MET A 62 5.02 1.82 -7.06
CA MET A 62 4.61 1.28 -5.78
C MET A 62 4.60 -0.26 -5.73
N LYS A 63 4.55 -0.94 -6.88
CA LYS A 63 4.26 -2.38 -7.02
C LYS A 63 4.99 -3.23 -5.99
N THR A 64 6.31 -3.16 -5.96
CA THR A 64 7.14 -3.97 -5.04
C THR A 64 6.78 -3.72 -3.58
N SER A 65 6.61 -2.46 -3.18
CA SER A 65 6.26 -2.11 -1.80
C SER A 65 4.88 -2.63 -1.40
N LEU A 66 3.92 -2.58 -2.32
CA LEU A 66 2.55 -3.07 -2.11
C LEU A 66 2.48 -4.59 -2.00
N TYR A 67 3.20 -5.31 -2.86
CA TYR A 67 3.29 -6.77 -2.77
C TYR A 67 4.09 -7.22 -1.54
N ASN A 68 5.08 -6.46 -1.09
CA ASN A 68 5.75 -6.74 0.18
C ASN A 68 4.80 -6.59 1.37
N ALA A 69 3.97 -5.54 1.39
CA ALA A 69 2.91 -5.39 2.41
C ALA A 69 1.86 -6.52 2.35
N ARG A 70 1.60 -7.10 1.17
CA ARG A 70 0.79 -8.32 1.06
C ARG A 70 1.49 -9.52 1.70
N ASN A 71 2.77 -9.70 1.36
CA ASN A 71 3.54 -10.85 1.79
C ASN A 71 3.83 -10.85 3.29
N THR A 72 3.79 -9.70 3.98
CA THR A 72 3.88 -9.68 5.45
C THR A 72 2.71 -10.38 6.13
N SER A 73 1.58 -10.54 5.45
CA SER A 73 0.40 -11.25 5.97
C SER A 73 0.40 -12.76 5.64
N TYR A 74 1.31 -13.24 4.80
CA TYR A 74 1.40 -14.65 4.41
C TYR A 74 2.72 -15.23 4.93
N PRO A 75 2.74 -16.45 5.49
CA PRO A 75 4.01 -17.08 5.85
C PRO A 75 4.92 -17.11 4.61
N PRO A 76 6.23 -16.85 4.79
CA PRO A 76 7.18 -16.89 3.68
C PRO A 76 7.11 -18.26 2.99
N ALA A 77 7.37 -18.27 1.69
CA ALA A 77 7.44 -19.53 0.96
C ALA A 77 8.42 -20.49 1.66
N PRO A 78 8.05 -21.77 1.83
CA PRO A 78 8.92 -22.81 2.36
C PRO A 78 10.27 -22.77 1.63
N ARG A 79 11.38 -22.74 2.36
CA ARG A 79 12.73 -22.75 1.76
C ARG A 79 13.21 -24.17 1.53
N ASN A 80 12.75 -25.11 2.34
CA ASN A 80 13.04 -26.53 2.24
C ASN A 80 11.74 -27.35 2.31
N ILE A 81 11.82 -28.62 1.93
CA ILE A 81 10.68 -29.54 2.00
C ILE A 81 10.17 -29.73 3.43
N ASP A 82 11.06 -29.62 4.41
CA ASP A 82 10.74 -29.71 5.84
C ASP A 82 9.93 -28.51 6.37
N ASP A 83 9.94 -27.38 5.64
CA ASP A 83 9.12 -26.20 5.98
C ASP A 83 7.65 -26.37 5.51
N VAL A 84 7.36 -27.41 4.73
CA VAL A 84 6.00 -27.78 4.30
C VAL A 84 5.46 -28.81 5.29
N ASN A 85 4.77 -28.37 6.34
CA ASN A 85 4.12 -29.31 7.27
C ASN A 85 2.90 -29.94 6.59
N ILE A 86 3.13 -30.99 5.81
CA ILE A 86 2.09 -31.86 5.26
C ILE A 86 1.81 -32.93 6.33
N GLU A 87 1.10 -32.56 7.39
CA GLU A 87 0.44 -33.58 8.19
C GLU A 87 -0.69 -34.16 7.31
N GLU A 88 -0.55 -35.43 6.95
CA GLU A 88 -1.51 -36.20 6.17
C GLU A 88 -2.92 -36.05 6.75
N ILE A 89 -3.88 -35.66 5.91
CA ILE A 89 -5.32 -35.69 6.22
C ILE A 89 -5.84 -37.10 6.01
#